data_AF-A0AAD9LKB8-F1
#
_entry.id   AF-A0AAD9LKB8-F1
#
_cell.length_a   1.000
_cell.length_b   1.000
_cell.length_c   1.000
_cell.angle_alpha   90.00
_cell.angle_beta   90.00
_cell.angle_gamma   90.00
#
_symmetry.space_group_name_H-M   'P 1'
#
loop_
_entity.id
_entity.type
_entity.pdbx_description
1 polymer ?
#
loop_
_entity_poly.entity_id
_entity_poly.type
_entity_poly.pdbx_seq_one_letter_code
_entity_poly.pdbx_strand_id
1 'polypeptide(L)'
;MTSIPPPALDASDSDDGFQDFLSEEEEEQTLLDQESVALERRMKTMGIRDGLELGKEDTLQQGFDEGFTVGAAWSFRFGKLRGALGTAVACGLLDAEMMTQAKACMAQLRTLEMDTSVLSDDKKAISSEEDTVARQAHDILKSIGLLLQ
;
A
#
# COMPACT_ATOMS: atom_id res chain seq x y z
N MET A 1 -4.42 -50.38 87.35
CA MET A 1 -3.29 -50.86 86.55
C MET A 1 -2.68 -49.67 85.84
N THR A 2 -1.78 -49.01 86.55
CA THR A 2 -0.95 -47.89 86.09
C THR A 2 0.44 -48.46 85.83
N SER A 3 0.93 -48.33 84.60
CA SER A 3 2.35 -48.52 84.26
C SER A 3 2.60 -47.84 82.93
N ILE A 4 3.13 -46.63 83.00
CA ILE A 4 3.83 -45.97 81.88
C ILE A 4 5.32 -46.32 82.05
N PRO A 5 5.97 -46.93 81.05
CA PRO A 5 7.40 -46.82 80.82
C PRO A 5 7.72 -45.94 79.59
N PRO A 6 8.98 -45.50 79.43
CA PRO A 6 9.37 -44.15 78.99
C PRO A 6 9.69 -44.05 77.48
N PRO A 7 10.05 -42.86 76.95
CA PRO A 7 9.94 -42.53 75.54
C PRO A 7 11.12 -43.11 74.74
N ALA A 8 10.81 -43.77 73.63
CA ALA A 8 11.80 -44.07 72.60
C ALA A 8 11.82 -42.91 71.60
N LEU A 9 12.89 -42.14 71.70
CA LEU A 9 13.39 -41.28 70.64
C LEU A 9 13.67 -42.16 69.41
N ASP A 10 12.92 -41.99 68.34
CA ASP A 10 13.47 -42.10 66.99
C ASP A 10 13.14 -40.83 66.22
N ALA A 11 14.07 -39.88 66.36
CA ALA A 11 14.28 -38.87 65.35
C ALA A 11 14.56 -39.58 64.02
N SER A 12 13.55 -39.66 63.16
CA SER A 12 13.76 -39.61 61.72
C SER A 12 12.98 -38.43 61.19
N ASP A 13 13.35 -37.27 61.74
CA ASP A 13 13.28 -35.97 61.11
C ASP A 13 14.17 -36.03 59.85
N SER A 14 13.54 -36.42 58.75
CA SER A 14 14.06 -36.25 57.40
C SER A 14 12.89 -35.70 56.58
N ASP A 15 12.31 -34.61 57.10
CA ASP A 15 11.71 -33.59 56.26
C ASP A 15 12.88 -32.85 55.59
N ASP A 16 13.50 -33.52 54.63
CA ASP A 16 14.53 -32.94 53.77
C ASP A 16 13.81 -31.99 52.81
N GLY A 17 13.33 -30.86 53.36
CA GLY A 17 12.76 -29.72 52.67
C GLY A 17 13.79 -28.98 51.80
N PHE A 18 14.67 -29.73 51.15
CA PHE A 18 15.79 -29.30 50.30
C PHE A 18 15.87 -30.08 48.99
N GLN A 19 14.83 -30.82 48.60
CA GLN A 19 14.85 -31.63 47.38
C GLN A 19 14.29 -30.92 46.14
N ASP A 20 14.37 -29.59 46.08
CA ASP A 20 14.09 -28.83 44.85
C ASP A 20 14.97 -27.57 44.70
N PHE A 21 16.18 -27.57 45.27
CA PHE A 21 17.20 -26.59 44.88
C PHE A 21 17.95 -27.18 43.69
N LEU A 22 17.58 -26.77 42.48
CA LEU A 22 18.38 -27.06 41.28
C LEU A 22 19.83 -26.66 41.56
N SER A 23 20.78 -27.44 41.07
CA SER A 23 22.17 -26.99 41.07
C SER A 23 22.26 -25.67 40.28
N GLU A 24 23.19 -24.77 40.64
CA GLU A 24 23.35 -23.49 39.94
C GLU A 24 23.51 -23.67 38.41
N GLU A 25 24.13 -24.78 37.99
CA GLU A 25 24.30 -25.18 36.59
C GLU A 25 22.98 -25.64 35.93
N GLU A 26 22.12 -26.37 36.65
CA GLU A 26 20.77 -26.70 36.16
C GLU A 26 19.85 -25.49 36.11
N GLU A 27 19.94 -24.58 37.08
CA GLU A 27 19.19 -23.32 37.05
C GLU A 27 19.61 -22.47 35.84
N GLU A 28 20.91 -22.33 35.59
CA GLU A 28 21.43 -21.62 34.42
C GLU A 28 20.98 -22.28 33.10
N GLN A 29 21.05 -23.61 33.00
CA GLN A 29 20.63 -24.32 31.79
C GLN A 29 19.12 -24.18 31.53
N THR A 30 18.28 -24.25 32.56
CA THR A 30 16.83 -24.07 32.41
C THR A 30 16.47 -22.63 32.03
N LEU A 31 17.19 -21.63 32.54
CA LEU A 31 17.03 -20.24 32.14
C LEU A 31 17.41 -20.03 30.67
N LEU A 32 18.55 -20.59 30.24
CA LEU A 32 18.98 -20.53 28.84
C LEU A 32 17.96 -21.21 27.90
N ASP A 33 17.42 -22.36 28.29
CA ASP A 33 16.39 -23.06 27.52
C ASP A 33 15.12 -22.20 27.41
N GLN A 34 14.68 -21.58 28.50
CA GLN A 34 13.52 -20.67 28.50
C GLN A 34 13.75 -19.43 27.62
N GLU A 35 14.93 -18.82 27.72
CA GLU A 35 15.32 -17.68 26.89
C GLU A 35 15.37 -18.06 25.40
N SER A 36 15.92 -19.23 25.07
CA SER A 36 15.99 -19.72 23.70
C SER A 36 14.59 -19.93 23.09
N VAL A 37 13.67 -20.52 23.84
CA VAL A 37 12.28 -20.72 23.42
C VAL A 37 11.54 -19.39 23.30
N ALA A 38 11.77 -18.46 24.22
CA ALA A 38 11.18 -17.12 24.15
C ALA A 38 11.69 -16.34 22.93
N LEU A 39 12.98 -16.42 22.63
CA LEU A 39 13.59 -15.81 21.46
C LEU A 39 13.05 -16.43 20.16
N GLU A 40 12.97 -17.75 20.07
CA GLU A 40 12.43 -18.45 18.89
C GLU A 40 10.98 -18.04 18.63
N ARG A 41 10.14 -18.00 19.66
CA ARG A 41 8.74 -17.53 19.55
C ARG A 41 8.69 -16.10 19.03
N ARG A 42 9.51 -15.21 19.59
CA ARG A 42 9.58 -13.81 19.17
C ARG A 42 10.02 -13.68 17.71
N MET A 43 11.05 -14.41 17.30
CA MET A 43 11.54 -14.42 15.91
C MET A 43 10.46 -14.91 14.94
N LYS A 44 9.75 -16.01 15.27
CA LYS A 44 8.64 -16.51 14.45
C LYS A 44 7.51 -15.49 14.33
N THR A 45 7.09 -14.89 15.44
CA THR A 45 6.02 -13.88 15.43
C THR A 45 6.43 -12.65 14.62
N MET A 46 7.65 -12.16 14.81
CA MET A 46 8.20 -11.03 14.03
C MET A 46 8.24 -11.38 12.54
N GLY A 47 8.77 -12.54 12.16
CA GLY A 47 8.87 -12.96 10.77
C GLY A 47 7.51 -13.15 10.09
N ILE A 48 6.52 -13.69 10.80
CA ILE A 48 5.14 -13.81 10.27
C ILE A 48 4.52 -12.42 10.07
N ARG A 49 4.71 -11.50 11.03
CA ARG A 49 4.19 -10.13 10.92
C ARG A 49 4.83 -9.39 9.76
N ASP A 50 6.15 -9.49 9.63
CA ASP A 50 6.93 -8.84 8.58
C ASP A 50 6.55 -9.40 7.20
N GLY A 51 6.48 -10.73 7.06
CA GLY A 51 6.00 -11.36 5.82
C GLY A 51 4.57 -10.97 5.44
N LEU A 52 3.68 -10.78 6.42
CA LEU A 52 2.31 -10.30 6.18
C LEU A 52 2.29 -8.84 5.74
N GLU A 53 3.15 -8.01 6.30
CA GLU A 53 3.26 -6.58 5.97
C GLU A 53 3.83 -6.41 4.55
N LEU A 54 4.92 -7.10 4.24
CA LEU A 54 5.51 -7.14 2.89
C LEU A 54 4.51 -7.63 1.84
N GLY A 55 3.76 -8.69 2.13
CA GLY A 55 2.76 -9.20 1.19
C GLY A 55 1.63 -8.21 0.93
N LYS A 56 1.19 -7.45 1.94
CA LYS A 56 0.19 -6.39 1.76
C LYS A 56 0.74 -5.26 0.92
N GLU A 57 1.95 -4.81 1.22
CA GLU A 57 2.59 -3.73 0.48
C GLU A 57 2.81 -4.10 -0.99
N ASP A 58 3.24 -5.33 -1.29
CA ASP A 58 3.43 -5.83 -2.64
C ASP A 58 2.11 -5.81 -3.45
N THR A 59 1.03 -6.34 -2.87
CA THR A 59 -0.29 -6.32 -3.52
C THR A 59 -0.86 -4.90 -3.69
N LEU A 60 -0.59 -4.00 -2.74
CA LEU A 60 -1.01 -2.61 -2.80
C LEU A 60 -0.25 -1.89 -3.91
N GLN A 61 1.06 -2.08 -3.98
CA GLN A 61 1.92 -1.46 -4.97
C GLN A 61 1.53 -1.90 -6.38
N GLN A 62 1.24 -3.19 -6.58
CA GLN A 62 0.73 -3.68 -7.86
C GLN A 62 -0.56 -2.95 -8.28
N GLY A 63 -1.53 -2.82 -7.37
CA GLY A 63 -2.78 -2.11 -7.66
C GLY A 63 -2.56 -0.61 -7.94
N PHE A 64 -1.62 0.02 -7.23
CA PHE A 64 -1.22 1.39 -7.49
C PHE A 64 -0.57 1.54 -8.86
N ASP A 65 0.39 0.68 -9.21
CA ASP A 65 1.13 0.75 -10.48
C ASP A 65 0.18 0.59 -11.68
N GLU A 66 -0.79 -0.34 -11.58
CA GLU A 66 -1.84 -0.52 -12.59
C GLU A 66 -2.69 0.74 -12.77
N GLY A 67 -3.13 1.37 -11.67
CA GLY A 67 -3.89 2.63 -11.72
C GLY A 67 -3.05 3.82 -12.20
N PHE A 68 -1.80 3.90 -11.74
CA PHE A 68 -0.88 5.00 -12.04
C PHE A 68 -0.46 5.00 -13.51
N THR A 69 -0.15 3.84 -14.08
CA THR A 69 0.22 3.74 -15.51
C THR A 69 -0.90 4.22 -16.42
N VAL A 70 -2.14 3.84 -16.12
CA VAL A 70 -3.32 4.34 -16.84
C VAL A 70 -3.46 5.84 -16.60
N GLY A 71 -3.59 6.28 -15.35
CA GLY A 71 -3.78 7.71 -15.04
C GLY A 71 -2.72 8.62 -15.65
N ALA A 72 -1.44 8.25 -15.53
CA ALA A 72 -0.33 9.01 -16.08
C ALA A 72 -0.37 9.13 -17.61
N ALA A 73 -0.68 8.03 -18.32
CA ALA A 73 -0.81 8.06 -19.78
C ALA A 73 -1.94 9.01 -20.23
N TRP A 74 -3.06 8.99 -19.51
CA TRP A 74 -4.23 9.82 -19.77
C TRP A 74 -3.98 11.30 -19.49
N SER A 75 -3.48 11.63 -18.29
CA SER A 75 -3.13 13.00 -17.91
C SER A 75 -2.07 13.59 -18.85
N PHE A 76 -1.08 12.78 -19.27
CA PHE A 76 -0.09 13.23 -20.24
C PHE A 76 -0.70 13.57 -21.60
N ARG A 77 -1.59 12.71 -22.13
CA ARG A 77 -2.29 12.92 -23.41
C ARG A 77 -3.10 14.22 -23.38
N PHE A 78 -3.91 14.43 -22.36
CA PHE A 78 -4.73 15.65 -22.24
C PHE A 78 -3.91 16.90 -21.96
N GLY A 79 -2.89 16.81 -21.09
CA GLY A 79 -1.98 17.91 -20.83
C GLY A 79 -1.25 18.38 -22.08
N LYS A 80 -0.81 17.43 -22.92
CA LYS A 80 -0.16 17.70 -24.20
C LYS A 80 -1.10 18.42 -25.18
N LEU A 81 -2.33 17.94 -25.36
CA LEU A 81 -3.34 18.60 -26.21
C LEU A 81 -3.70 20.00 -25.70
N ARG A 82 -3.93 20.13 -24.39
CA ARG A 82 -4.27 21.41 -23.75
C ARG A 82 -3.14 22.43 -23.90
N GLY A 83 -1.88 22.00 -23.72
CA GLY A 83 -0.71 22.86 -23.91
C GLY A 83 -0.56 23.33 -25.37
N ALA A 84 -0.75 22.42 -26.33
CA ALA A 84 -0.69 22.77 -27.74
C ALA A 84 -1.80 23.74 -28.16
N LEU A 85 -3.05 23.49 -27.76
CA LEU A 85 -4.17 24.41 -28.00
C LEU A 85 -3.92 25.78 -27.34
N GLY A 86 -3.43 25.79 -26.10
CA GLY A 86 -3.10 27.02 -25.39
C GLY A 86 -2.04 27.85 -26.11
N THR A 87 -1.02 27.17 -26.66
CA THR A 87 0.03 27.81 -27.47
C THR A 87 -0.54 28.37 -28.76
N ALA A 88 -1.38 27.60 -29.48
CA ALA A 88 -2.02 28.05 -30.71
C ALA A 88 -2.89 29.31 -30.50
N VAL A 89 -3.65 29.34 -29.39
CA VAL A 89 -4.44 30.52 -29.00
C VAL A 89 -3.52 31.69 -28.66
N ALA A 90 -2.48 31.49 -27.86
CA ALA A 90 -1.56 32.56 -27.45
C ALA A 90 -0.79 33.17 -28.63
N CYS A 91 -0.45 32.36 -29.63
CA CYS A 91 0.23 32.80 -30.85
C CYS A 91 -0.71 33.40 -31.91
N GLY A 92 -2.02 33.42 -31.67
CA GLY A 92 -3.00 33.96 -32.62
C GLY A 92 -3.12 33.15 -33.92
N LEU A 93 -2.85 31.84 -33.86
CA LEU A 93 -2.88 30.94 -35.03
C LEU A 93 -4.30 30.51 -35.42
N LEU A 94 -5.30 30.85 -34.59
CA LEU A 94 -6.69 30.44 -34.73
C LEU A 94 -7.56 31.65 -35.03
N ASP A 95 -8.60 31.48 -35.85
CA ASP A 95 -9.62 32.50 -36.05
C ASP A 95 -10.55 32.66 -34.82
N ALA A 96 -11.49 33.61 -34.87
CA ALA A 96 -12.38 33.91 -33.75
C ALA A 96 -13.27 32.72 -33.34
N GLU A 97 -13.72 31.91 -34.31
CA GLU A 97 -14.58 30.76 -34.06
C GLU A 97 -13.76 29.60 -33.46
N MET A 98 -12.64 29.28 -34.08
CA MET A 98 -11.70 28.24 -33.65
C MET A 98 -11.09 28.56 -32.29
N MET A 99 -10.81 29.84 -31.97
CA MET A 99 -10.36 30.24 -30.64
C MET A 99 -11.41 29.95 -29.57
N THR A 100 -12.69 30.16 -29.88
CA THR A 100 -13.79 29.89 -28.94
C THR A 100 -13.94 28.38 -28.72
N GLN A 101 -13.87 27.59 -29.80
CA GLN A 101 -13.87 26.12 -29.74
C GLN A 101 -12.66 25.57 -28.99
N ALA A 102 -11.46 26.11 -29.23
CA ALA A 102 -10.23 25.70 -28.54
C ALA A 102 -10.31 25.98 -27.03
N LYS A 103 -10.85 27.12 -26.61
CA LYS A 103 -11.05 27.44 -25.18
C LYS A 103 -12.05 26.50 -24.52
N ALA A 104 -13.17 26.19 -25.19
CA ALA A 104 -14.15 25.23 -24.70
C ALA A 104 -13.54 23.82 -24.58
N CYS A 105 -12.82 23.37 -25.61
CA CYS A 105 -12.15 22.08 -25.63
C CYS A 105 -11.08 21.97 -24.52
N MET A 106 -10.27 23.02 -24.29
CA MET A 106 -9.31 23.06 -23.19
C MET A 106 -9.98 22.97 -21.81
N ALA A 107 -11.16 23.56 -21.63
CA ALA A 107 -11.92 23.46 -20.40
C ALA A 107 -12.46 22.04 -20.18
N GLN A 108 -13.00 21.40 -21.22
CA GLN A 108 -13.45 20.01 -21.18
C GLN A 108 -12.32 19.05 -20.86
N LEU A 109 -11.15 19.19 -21.52
CA LEU A 109 -9.96 18.38 -21.22
C LEU A 109 -9.52 18.51 -19.76
N ARG A 110 -9.65 19.70 -19.16
CA ARG A 110 -9.32 19.91 -17.75
C ARG A 110 -10.33 19.26 -16.82
N THR A 111 -11.62 19.30 -17.14
CA THR A 111 -12.64 18.60 -16.35
C THR A 111 -12.38 17.09 -16.37
N LEU A 112 -12.15 16.53 -17.56
CA LEU A 112 -11.82 15.10 -17.73
C LEU A 112 -10.54 14.70 -16.98
N GLU A 113 -9.52 15.58 -16.94
CA GLU A 113 -8.29 15.33 -16.17
C GLU A 113 -8.55 15.25 -14.64
N MET A 114 -9.53 16.00 -14.14
CA MET A 114 -9.86 16.06 -12.70
C MET A 114 -10.87 14.99 -12.28
N ASP A 115 -11.60 14.41 -13.23
CA ASP A 115 -12.55 13.32 -12.97
C ASP A 115 -11.77 12.05 -12.60
N THR A 116 -11.52 11.89 -11.30
CA THR A 116 -10.79 10.76 -10.71
C THR A 116 -11.73 9.58 -10.44
N SER A 117 -12.86 9.45 -11.15
CA SER A 117 -13.82 8.39 -10.84
C SER A 117 -13.13 7.04 -11.03
N VAL A 118 -13.01 6.32 -9.91
CA VAL A 118 -12.38 5.00 -9.84
C VAL A 118 -13.06 4.14 -10.88
N LEU A 119 -12.27 3.56 -11.79
CA LEU A 119 -12.66 2.70 -12.90
C LEU A 119 -13.60 1.55 -12.44
N SER A 120 -14.88 1.84 -12.22
CA SER A 120 -15.93 0.88 -11.90
C SER A 120 -16.85 0.80 -13.11
N ASP A 121 -16.81 -0.35 -13.80
CA ASP A 121 -17.70 -0.89 -14.86
C ASP A 121 -18.22 0.00 -16.03
N ASP A 122 -18.14 1.33 -15.96
CA ASP A 122 -18.58 2.30 -16.96
C ASP A 122 -17.48 2.69 -17.97
N LYS A 123 -16.47 1.81 -18.13
CA LYS A 123 -15.28 2.01 -18.99
C LYS A 123 -15.61 2.42 -20.44
N LYS A 124 -16.79 2.06 -20.95
CA LYS A 124 -17.13 2.27 -22.38
C LYS A 124 -17.73 3.64 -22.66
N ALA A 125 -18.44 4.24 -21.71
CA ALA A 125 -19.07 5.55 -21.89
C ALA A 125 -18.04 6.68 -21.70
N ILE A 126 -17.23 6.57 -20.63
CA ILE A 126 -16.20 7.56 -20.28
C ILE A 126 -15.12 7.64 -21.36
N SER A 127 -14.59 6.49 -21.81
CA SER A 127 -13.65 6.41 -22.94
C SER A 127 -14.18 7.02 -24.24
N SER A 128 -15.50 6.96 -24.46
CA SER A 128 -16.11 7.51 -25.68
C SER A 128 -16.18 9.03 -25.67
N GLU A 129 -16.52 9.64 -24.53
CA GLU A 129 -16.54 11.11 -24.38
C GLU A 129 -15.12 11.69 -24.37
N GLU A 130 -14.20 11.00 -23.71
CA GLU A 130 -12.80 11.41 -23.69
C GLU A 130 -12.18 11.39 -25.09
N ASP A 131 -12.43 10.34 -25.87
CA ASP A 131 -11.93 10.26 -27.22
C ASP A 131 -12.61 11.25 -28.18
N THR A 132 -13.86 11.68 -27.94
CA THR A 132 -14.49 12.72 -28.76
C THR A 132 -13.85 14.08 -28.52
N VAL A 133 -13.61 14.46 -27.27
CA VAL A 133 -12.95 15.73 -26.91
C VAL A 133 -11.50 15.72 -27.40
N ALA A 134 -10.76 14.61 -27.24
CA ALA A 134 -9.41 14.48 -27.75
C ALA A 134 -9.35 14.56 -29.29
N ARG A 135 -10.30 13.93 -29.99
CA ARG A 135 -10.41 14.04 -31.45
C ARG A 135 -10.70 15.48 -31.89
N GLN A 136 -11.61 16.18 -31.22
CA GLN A 136 -11.89 17.58 -31.50
C GLN A 136 -10.64 18.45 -31.33
N ALA A 137 -9.87 18.25 -30.26
CA ALA A 137 -8.60 18.95 -30.05
C ALA A 137 -7.62 18.71 -31.21
N HIS A 138 -7.48 17.45 -31.64
CA HIS A 138 -6.62 17.09 -32.77
C HIS A 138 -7.09 17.71 -34.08
N ASP A 139 -8.40 17.77 -34.34
CA ASP A 139 -8.93 18.36 -35.58
C ASP A 139 -8.65 19.87 -35.63
N ILE A 140 -8.81 20.57 -34.51
CA ILE A 140 -8.45 21.99 -34.40
C ILE A 140 -6.95 22.18 -34.66
N LEU A 141 -6.09 21.38 -34.02
CA LEU A 141 -4.64 21.48 -34.21
C LEU A 141 -4.20 21.12 -35.64
N LYS A 142 -4.84 20.13 -36.25
CA LYS A 142 -4.57 19.71 -37.62
C LYS A 142 -4.94 20.79 -38.62
N SER A 143 -6.03 21.53 -38.39
CA SER A 143 -6.46 22.62 -39.26
C SER A 143 -5.44 23.77 -39.36
N ILE A 144 -4.61 23.96 -38.32
CA ILE A 144 -3.50 24.93 -38.30
C ILE A 144 -2.14 24.32 -38.64
N GLY A 145 -2.11 23.07 -39.13
CA GLY A 145 -0.89 22.38 -39.52
C GLY A 145 -0.06 21.80 -38.37
N LEU A 146 -0.57 21.78 -37.13
CA LEU A 146 0.09 21.17 -35.98
C LEU A 146 -0.36 19.70 -35.84
N LEU A 147 0.55 18.77 -36.14
CA LEU A 147 0.35 17.34 -35.94
C LEU A 147 1.10 16.89 -34.68
N LEU A 148 0.36 16.58 -33.63
CA LEU A 148 0.90 15.91 -32.45
C LEU A 148 0.84 14.40 -32.67
N GLN A 149 2.02 13.76 -32.71
CA GLN A 149 2.19 12.30 -32.71
C GLN A 149 1.84 11.70 -31.35
#